data_AF-A0A4V3BFM5-F1
#
_entry.id   AF-A0A4V3BFM5-F1
#
_cell.length_a   1.000
_cell.length_b   1.000
_cell.length_c   1.000
_cell.angle_alpha   90.00
_cell.angle_beta   90.00
_cell.angle_gamma   90.00
#
_symmetry.space_group_name_H-M   'P 1'
#
loop_
_entity.id
_entity.type
_entity.pdbx_description
1 polymer ?
#
loop_
_entity_poly.entity_id
_entity_poly.type
_entity_poly.pdbx_seq_one_letter_code
_entity_poly.pdbx_strand_id
1 'polypeptide(L)'
;MNTEFINDNFQFVEYILVNEPAENEIFLDKEMTEAIGSVKDYNNKIVKVVSHDFNEDQKMVLVEYKNVLVGWFELVASIPLFNKKNEKIEVKYEDFYSPELNSLINKNGDYNLYFQRYQVFSRFFAYHNGQLLEAIFRKNTFVAFAPSEVIDRIEDVEVYTQLKHDQTELYATSKMDEKILMNQLDREEEVFVQAVFPRLKRARIKQGAVAGWVSTDDLDGFETVTPAEQDFSEQAIIAQHKDMIYSNEQATVKNIMMKLLNENIALEKKLLKQKELTKNVTKRYANLRSSKLGKLQLVIWERRSKRGRK
;
A
#
# COMPACT_ATOMS: atom_id res chain seq x y z
N MET A 1 -7.77 8.39 23.83
CA MET A 1 -7.25 8.39 22.43
C MET A 1 -7.97 7.47 21.46
N ASN A 2 -7.83 6.13 21.45
CA ASN A 2 -8.53 5.30 20.44
C ASN A 2 -10.04 5.59 20.40
N THR A 3 -10.70 5.56 21.55
CA THR A 3 -12.15 5.75 21.62
C THR A 3 -12.58 7.17 21.25
N GLU A 4 -11.85 8.20 21.69
CA GLU A 4 -12.15 9.62 21.40
C GLU A 4 -11.85 10.01 19.95
N PHE A 5 -10.71 9.57 19.39
CA PHE A 5 -10.40 9.83 17.98
C PHE A 5 -11.41 9.14 17.06
N ILE A 6 -11.75 7.87 17.30
CA ILE A 6 -12.77 7.17 16.49
C ILE A 6 -14.12 7.87 16.63
N ASN A 7 -14.46 8.44 17.79
CA ASN A 7 -15.72 9.16 17.95
C ASN A 7 -15.76 10.43 17.09
N ASP A 8 -14.68 11.23 17.11
CA ASP A 8 -14.68 12.53 16.44
C ASP A 8 -14.23 12.47 14.97
N ASN A 9 -13.55 11.39 14.57
CA ASN A 9 -12.87 11.25 13.29
C ASN A 9 -13.16 9.92 12.59
N PHE A 10 -14.29 9.27 12.91
CA PHE A 10 -14.66 7.97 12.35
C PHE A 10 -14.54 7.88 10.82
N GLN A 11 -14.97 8.95 10.13
CA GLN A 11 -14.93 9.10 8.68
C GLN A 11 -13.52 9.02 8.07
N PHE A 12 -12.46 9.20 8.87
CA PHE A 12 -11.07 9.14 8.41
C PHE A 12 -10.43 7.77 8.63
N VAL A 13 -11.13 6.81 9.25
CA VAL A 13 -10.59 5.46 9.49
C VAL A 13 -10.54 4.69 8.17
N GLU A 14 -9.35 4.56 7.57
CA GLU A 14 -9.14 3.76 6.34
C GLU A 14 -8.74 2.31 6.59
N TYR A 15 -8.17 2.00 7.75
CA TYR A 15 -7.70 0.66 8.09
C TYR A 15 -8.01 0.34 9.54
N ILE A 16 -8.35 -0.92 9.80
CA ILE A 16 -8.62 -1.43 11.14
C ILE A 16 -7.94 -2.80 11.32
N LEU A 17 -7.47 -3.07 12.53
CA LEU A 17 -7.23 -4.43 12.98
C LEU A 17 -8.55 -4.97 13.53
N VAL A 18 -9.12 -5.95 12.83
CA VAL A 18 -10.40 -6.53 13.23
C VAL A 18 -10.22 -7.30 14.54
N ASN A 19 -11.00 -6.94 15.54
CA ASN A 19 -11.06 -7.62 16.83
C ASN A 19 -12.46 -7.50 17.40
N GLU A 20 -13.42 -8.12 16.74
CA GLU A 20 -14.82 -8.08 17.13
C GLU A 20 -15.27 -9.36 17.84
N PRO A 21 -16.37 -9.30 18.61
CA PRO A 21 -17.01 -10.49 19.16
C PRO A 21 -17.34 -11.51 18.07
N ALA A 22 -17.26 -12.81 18.40
CA ALA A 22 -17.38 -13.88 17.41
C ALA A 22 -18.80 -14.04 16.86
N GLU A 23 -19.78 -13.55 17.62
CA GLU A 23 -21.19 -13.45 17.29
C GLU A 23 -21.50 -12.36 16.25
N ASN A 24 -20.57 -11.43 15.98
CA ASN A 24 -20.80 -10.40 14.98
C ASN A 24 -20.82 -11.02 13.57
N GLU A 25 -21.90 -10.72 12.85
CA GLU A 25 -22.12 -11.14 11.47
C GLU A 25 -21.63 -10.09 10.48
N ILE A 26 -21.36 -10.54 9.27
CA ILE A 26 -21.06 -9.69 8.11
C ILE A 26 -22.29 -9.66 7.24
N PHE A 27 -22.69 -8.48 6.82
CA PHE A 27 -23.90 -8.21 6.04
C PHE A 27 -23.58 -7.78 4.62
N LEU A 28 -24.48 -8.08 3.69
CA LEU A 28 -24.35 -7.64 2.29
C LEU A 28 -24.51 -6.12 2.13
N ASP A 29 -25.41 -5.53 2.90
CA ASP A 29 -25.74 -4.12 2.88
C ASP A 29 -25.67 -3.50 4.29
N LYS A 30 -25.72 -2.17 4.32
CA LYS A 30 -25.67 -1.40 5.56
C LYS A 30 -26.94 -1.50 6.41
N GLU A 31 -28.05 -1.94 5.81
CA GLU A 31 -29.35 -2.12 6.48
C GLU A 31 -29.42 -3.46 7.22
N MET A 32 -28.35 -4.27 7.15
CA MET A 32 -28.19 -5.56 7.83
C MET A 32 -29.29 -6.57 7.46
N THR A 33 -29.75 -6.54 6.21
CA THR A 33 -30.89 -7.37 5.77
C THR A 33 -30.56 -8.85 5.66
N GLU A 34 -29.32 -9.16 5.23
CA GLU A 34 -28.87 -10.52 4.97
C GLU A 34 -27.43 -10.72 5.47
N ALA A 35 -27.28 -11.66 6.41
CA ALA A 35 -25.98 -12.11 6.90
C ALA A 35 -25.33 -13.05 5.88
N ILE A 36 -24.11 -12.70 5.44
CA ILE A 36 -23.33 -13.41 4.42
C ILE A 36 -22.06 -14.07 5.00
N GLY A 37 -21.75 -13.84 6.27
CA GLY A 37 -20.58 -14.43 6.92
C GLY A 37 -20.43 -14.01 8.38
N SER A 38 -19.29 -14.39 8.99
CA SER A 38 -18.95 -14.05 10.38
C SER A 38 -17.67 -13.21 10.43
N VAL A 39 -17.67 -12.18 11.27
CA VAL A 39 -16.50 -11.30 11.48
C VAL A 39 -15.33 -12.07 12.08
N LYS A 40 -15.58 -13.19 12.78
CA LYS A 40 -14.56 -14.07 13.35
C LYS A 40 -13.50 -14.50 12.34
N ASP A 41 -13.88 -14.71 11.08
CA ASP A 41 -12.95 -15.11 10.02
C ASP A 41 -11.92 -14.02 9.69
N TYR A 42 -12.20 -12.78 10.08
CA TYR A 42 -11.36 -11.60 9.85
C TYR A 42 -10.63 -11.12 11.10
N ASN A 43 -11.00 -11.62 12.29
CA ASN A 43 -10.30 -11.29 13.53
C ASN A 43 -8.77 -11.49 13.41
N ASN A 44 -8.04 -10.55 14.00
CA ASN A 44 -6.58 -10.43 13.95
C ASN A 44 -5.98 -10.13 12.57
N LYS A 45 -6.82 -9.78 11.59
CA LYS A 45 -6.37 -9.33 10.27
C LYS A 45 -6.57 -7.83 10.16
N ILE A 46 -5.65 -7.20 9.43
CA ILE A 46 -5.80 -5.81 9.03
C ILE A 46 -6.64 -5.78 7.75
N VAL A 47 -7.75 -5.05 7.79
CA VAL A 47 -8.66 -4.84 6.65
C VAL A 47 -8.72 -3.37 6.30
N LYS A 48 -9.06 -3.07 5.04
CA LYS A 48 -9.29 -1.71 4.56
C LYS A 48 -10.77 -1.38 4.73
N VAL A 49 -11.07 -0.22 5.28
CA VAL A 49 -12.42 0.34 5.31
C VAL A 49 -12.66 1.09 4.00
N VAL A 50 -13.75 0.74 3.33
CA VAL A 50 -14.15 1.31 2.03
C VAL A 50 -15.26 2.36 2.21
N SER A 51 -16.14 2.14 3.19
CA SER A 51 -17.25 3.04 3.46
C SER A 51 -17.62 2.97 4.94
N HIS A 52 -18.19 4.06 5.41
CA HIS A 52 -18.64 4.27 6.78
C HIS A 52 -20.12 4.61 6.74
N ASP A 53 -20.87 4.05 7.67
CA ASP A 53 -22.24 4.46 7.96
C ASP A 53 -22.34 4.53 9.49
N PHE A 54 -22.70 5.67 10.03
CA PHE A 54 -22.77 5.84 11.48
C PHE A 54 -23.96 6.68 11.87
N ASN A 55 -24.60 6.27 12.95
CA ASN A 55 -25.58 7.04 13.69
C ASN A 55 -25.07 7.20 15.15
N GLU A 56 -25.83 7.84 16.03
CA GLU A 56 -25.36 8.12 17.39
C GLU A 56 -25.02 6.84 18.20
N ASP A 57 -25.61 5.71 17.86
CA ASP A 57 -25.49 4.45 18.62
C ASP A 57 -24.69 3.35 17.91
N GLN A 58 -24.49 3.42 16.59
CA GLN A 58 -23.90 2.36 15.79
C GLN A 58 -22.90 2.89 14.78
N LYS A 59 -21.77 2.19 14.69
CA LYS A 59 -20.69 2.47 13.74
C LYS A 59 -20.53 1.28 12.81
N MET A 60 -21.02 1.41 11.59
CA MET A 60 -20.94 0.38 10.57
C MET A 60 -19.82 0.70 9.58
N VAL A 61 -19.08 -0.34 9.19
CA VAL A 61 -18.02 -0.24 8.19
C VAL A 61 -18.20 -1.28 7.10
N LEU A 62 -18.04 -0.85 5.85
CA LEU A 62 -17.85 -1.75 4.72
C LEU A 62 -16.35 -2.01 4.58
N VAL A 63 -15.94 -3.27 4.59
CA VAL A 63 -14.50 -3.59 4.52
C VAL A 63 -14.11 -4.41 3.28
N GLU A 64 -12.85 -4.26 2.93
CA GLU A 64 -12.16 -5.00 1.89
C GLU A 64 -10.94 -5.72 2.51
N TYR A 65 -10.77 -6.98 2.17
CA TYR A 65 -9.61 -7.77 2.56
C TYR A 65 -8.96 -8.40 1.34
N LYS A 66 -7.66 -8.11 1.13
CA LYS A 66 -6.87 -8.60 -0.02
C LYS A 66 -7.54 -8.33 -1.38
N ASN A 67 -8.06 -7.12 -1.59
CA ASN A 67 -8.76 -6.72 -2.82
C ASN A 67 -10.09 -7.43 -3.07
N VAL A 68 -10.69 -8.02 -2.04
CA VAL A 68 -12.02 -8.64 -2.09
C VAL A 68 -12.92 -7.92 -1.11
N LEU A 69 -14.06 -7.43 -1.59
CA LEU A 69 -15.09 -6.84 -0.74
C LEU A 69 -15.68 -7.92 0.15
N VAL A 70 -15.67 -7.68 1.46
CA VAL A 70 -16.10 -8.64 2.47
C VAL A 70 -17.57 -8.42 2.81
N GLY A 71 -17.93 -7.18 3.14
CA GLY A 71 -19.27 -6.79 3.56
C GLY A 71 -19.25 -5.78 4.69
N TRP A 72 -20.45 -5.48 5.21
CA TRP A 72 -20.68 -4.55 6.30
C TRP A 72 -20.66 -5.26 7.66
N PHE A 73 -20.06 -4.65 8.68
CA PHE A 73 -20.24 -5.09 10.06
C PHE A 73 -20.12 -3.93 11.05
N GLU A 74 -20.60 -4.17 12.26
CA GLU A 74 -20.55 -3.21 13.36
C GLU A 74 -19.17 -3.17 14.01
N LEU A 75 -18.59 -1.98 14.10
CA LEU A 75 -17.30 -1.71 14.69
C LEU A 75 -17.45 -1.38 16.18
N VAL A 76 -17.12 -2.33 17.04
CA VAL A 76 -17.24 -2.19 18.50
C VAL A 76 -15.86 -2.19 19.16
N ALA A 77 -15.04 -3.20 18.90
CA ALA A 77 -13.79 -3.45 19.61
C ALA A 77 -12.54 -3.47 18.72
N SER A 78 -12.70 -3.37 17.40
CA SER A 78 -11.58 -3.27 16.47
C SER A 78 -10.74 -2.01 16.71
N ILE A 79 -9.45 -2.12 16.38
CA ILE A 79 -8.48 -1.05 16.63
C ILE A 79 -8.24 -0.27 15.33
N PRO A 80 -8.44 1.06 15.31
CA PRO A 80 -8.15 1.89 14.15
C PRO A 80 -6.65 1.96 13.92
N LEU A 81 -6.27 2.00 12.66
CA LEU A 81 -4.88 2.11 12.24
C LEU A 81 -4.67 3.42 11.51
N PHE A 82 -3.65 4.15 11.92
CA PHE A 82 -3.30 5.43 11.35
C PHE A 82 -2.26 5.22 10.25
N ASN A 83 -2.58 5.69 9.06
CA ASN A 83 -1.69 5.62 7.91
C ASN A 83 -0.39 6.37 8.15
N LYS A 84 0.70 5.79 7.68
CA LYS A 84 2.01 6.43 7.59
C LYS A 84 2.71 5.99 6.32
N LYS A 85 3.84 6.64 6.01
CA LYS A 85 4.73 6.18 4.94
C LYS A 85 5.22 4.77 5.28
N ASN A 86 5.32 3.91 4.26
CA ASN A 86 5.94 2.60 4.42
C ASN A 86 7.44 2.78 4.63
N GLU A 87 7.90 2.53 5.85
CA GLU A 87 9.28 2.74 6.28
C GLU A 87 9.97 1.40 6.45
N LYS A 88 11.18 1.23 5.89
CA LYS A 88 12.01 0.08 6.23
C LYS A 88 12.59 0.32 7.61
N ILE A 89 12.45 -0.69 8.47
CA ILE A 89 12.85 -0.57 9.87
C ILE A 89 13.72 -1.74 10.31
N GLU A 90 14.38 -1.53 11.43
CA GLU A 90 15.03 -2.53 12.25
C GLU A 90 14.48 -2.38 13.67
N VAL A 91 14.32 -3.49 14.40
CA VAL A 91 13.85 -3.47 15.79
C VAL A 91 15.05 -3.74 16.68
N LYS A 92 15.28 -2.87 17.66
CA LYS A 92 16.29 -3.10 18.69
C LYS A 92 15.77 -4.19 19.64
N TYR A 93 16.06 -5.44 19.28
CA TYR A 93 15.47 -6.61 19.91
C TYR A 93 15.77 -6.71 21.42
N GLU A 94 16.93 -6.21 21.86
CA GLU A 94 17.33 -6.19 23.27
C GLU A 94 16.35 -5.40 24.15
N ASP A 95 15.74 -4.36 23.60
CA ASP A 95 14.79 -3.49 24.31
C ASP A 95 13.33 -3.86 23.99
N PHE A 96 13.11 -4.81 23.07
CA PHE A 96 11.78 -5.18 22.60
C PHE A 96 11.03 -6.00 23.65
N TYR A 97 9.81 -5.56 23.96
CA TYR A 97 8.78 -6.36 24.60
C TYR A 97 7.61 -6.57 23.64
N SER A 98 6.94 -7.70 23.75
CA SER A 98 5.73 -7.99 22.98
C SER A 98 4.52 -7.31 23.64
N PRO A 99 3.86 -6.33 22.99
CA PRO A 99 2.65 -5.73 23.54
C PRO A 99 1.52 -6.75 23.66
N GLU A 100 0.58 -6.54 24.57
CA GLU A 100 -0.56 -7.46 24.79
C GLU A 100 -1.33 -7.79 23.51
N LEU A 101 -1.46 -6.81 22.62
CA LEU A 101 -2.13 -6.93 21.33
C LEU A 101 -1.56 -8.07 20.45
N ASN A 102 -0.26 -8.32 20.55
CA ASN A 102 0.40 -9.40 19.82
C ASN A 102 -0.06 -10.79 20.24
N SER A 103 -0.51 -10.97 21.49
CA SER A 103 -1.06 -12.23 21.97
C SER A 103 -2.37 -12.61 21.27
N LEU A 104 -3.14 -11.62 20.80
CA LEU A 104 -4.36 -11.85 20.02
C LEU A 104 -4.02 -12.36 18.61
N ILE A 105 -2.94 -11.84 18.03
CA ILE A 105 -2.53 -12.11 16.65
C ILE A 105 -1.78 -13.43 16.52
N ASN A 106 -0.77 -13.64 17.37
CA ASN A 106 0.09 -14.82 17.28
C ASN A 106 0.56 -15.27 18.67
N LYS A 107 -0.25 -16.14 19.29
CA LYS A 107 0.00 -16.68 20.64
C LYS A 107 1.38 -17.34 20.81
N ASN A 108 1.98 -17.83 19.73
CA ASN A 108 3.27 -18.56 19.74
C ASN A 108 4.31 -17.90 18.81
N GLY A 109 4.20 -16.60 18.56
CA GLY A 109 5.06 -15.91 17.60
C GLY A 109 6.53 -15.88 18.03
N ASP A 110 7.41 -16.51 17.24
CA ASP A 110 8.85 -16.34 17.36
C ASP A 110 9.26 -14.98 16.75
N TYR A 111 9.04 -13.91 17.50
CA TYR A 111 9.40 -12.54 17.09
C TYR A 111 10.91 -12.39 16.84
N ASN A 112 11.74 -13.23 17.47
CA ASN A 112 13.18 -13.23 17.26
C ASN A 112 13.51 -13.54 15.80
N LEU A 113 12.91 -14.60 15.25
CA LEU A 113 13.07 -14.96 13.84
C LEU A 113 12.66 -13.80 12.91
N TYR A 114 11.55 -13.12 13.21
CA TYR A 114 11.06 -12.03 12.38
C TYR A 114 11.97 -10.81 12.40
N PHE A 115 12.37 -10.36 13.59
CA PHE A 115 13.13 -9.13 13.75
C PHE A 115 14.62 -9.29 13.51
N GLN A 116 15.20 -10.46 13.72
CA GLN A 116 16.64 -10.65 13.48
C GLN A 116 16.96 -11.11 12.05
N ARG A 117 16.11 -11.93 11.41
CA ARG A 117 16.45 -12.51 10.10
C ARG A 117 15.80 -11.85 8.90
N TYR A 118 14.64 -11.21 9.08
CA TYR A 118 13.90 -10.67 7.96
C TYR A 118 14.00 -9.15 7.87
N GLN A 119 13.91 -8.66 6.63
CA GLN A 119 13.63 -7.25 6.37
C GLN A 119 12.15 -7.00 6.65
N VAL A 120 11.91 -6.02 7.50
CA VAL A 120 10.57 -5.66 7.97
C VAL A 120 10.30 -4.19 7.71
N PHE A 121 9.02 -3.87 7.65
CA PHE A 121 8.53 -2.53 7.35
C PHE A 121 7.48 -2.10 8.36
N SER A 122 7.50 -0.84 8.75
CA SER A 122 6.42 -0.21 9.50
C SER A 122 5.45 0.46 8.52
N ARG A 123 4.14 0.19 8.68
CA ARG A 123 3.11 0.69 7.74
C ARG A 123 1.99 1.49 8.38
N PHE A 124 1.70 1.23 9.65
CA PHE A 124 0.62 1.88 10.37
C PHE A 124 1.05 2.17 11.80
N PHE A 125 0.52 3.24 12.37
CA PHE A 125 0.48 3.41 13.81
C PHE A 125 -0.82 2.85 14.38
N ALA A 126 -0.78 2.43 15.64
CA ALA A 126 -1.93 2.07 16.44
C ALA A 126 -1.71 2.57 17.86
N TYR A 127 -2.74 3.13 18.48
CA TYR A 127 -2.72 3.35 19.92
C TYR A 127 -3.35 2.14 20.60
N HIS A 128 -2.78 1.69 21.70
CA HIS A 128 -3.37 0.64 22.52
C HIS A 128 -2.92 0.83 23.97
N ASN A 129 -3.86 0.89 24.92
CA ASN A 129 -3.58 1.13 26.35
C ASN A 129 -2.68 2.36 26.61
N GLY A 130 -2.87 3.45 25.84
CA GLY A 130 -2.08 4.67 25.97
C GLY A 130 -0.68 4.61 25.34
N GLN A 131 -0.31 3.48 24.74
CA GLN A 131 0.97 3.28 24.09
C GLN A 131 0.84 3.42 22.57
N LEU A 132 1.83 4.09 21.96
CA LEU A 132 2.00 4.12 20.51
C LEU A 132 2.74 2.87 20.03
N LEU A 133 2.07 2.13 19.16
CA LEU A 133 2.55 0.92 18.53
C LEU A 133 2.62 1.10 17.01
N GLU A 134 3.47 0.31 16.37
CA GLU A 134 3.58 0.25 14.93
C GLU A 134 3.32 -1.14 14.39
N ALA A 135 2.49 -1.22 13.35
CA ALA A 135 2.18 -2.46 12.66
C ALA A 135 3.34 -2.84 11.74
N ILE A 136 3.99 -3.96 12.06
CA ILE A 136 5.16 -4.48 11.36
C ILE A 136 4.77 -5.52 10.33
N PHE A 137 5.32 -5.36 9.13
CA PHE A 137 5.07 -6.19 7.98
C PHE A 137 6.34 -6.84 7.46
N ARG A 138 6.23 -8.10 7.06
CA ARG A 138 7.20 -8.78 6.21
C ARG A 138 6.60 -8.87 4.81
N LYS A 139 7.17 -8.14 3.85
CA LYS A 139 6.54 -7.95 2.53
C LYS A 139 5.12 -7.43 2.73
N ASN A 140 4.09 -8.21 2.36
CA ASN A 140 2.68 -7.82 2.51
C ASN A 140 1.96 -8.57 3.64
N THR A 141 2.68 -9.33 4.45
CA THR A 141 2.10 -10.07 5.57
C THR A 141 2.32 -9.29 6.85
N PHE A 142 1.23 -8.97 7.54
CA PHE A 142 1.26 -8.42 8.90
C PHE A 142 1.83 -9.47 9.86
N VAL A 143 2.76 -9.07 10.72
CA VAL A 143 3.51 -9.98 11.61
C VAL A 143 3.21 -9.70 13.07
N ALA A 144 3.35 -8.44 13.48
CA ALA A 144 3.32 -8.03 14.88
C ALA A 144 3.15 -6.53 15.01
N PHE A 145 2.76 -6.07 16.18
CA PHE A 145 3.00 -4.73 16.67
C PHE A 145 4.33 -4.65 17.41
N ALA A 146 5.02 -3.52 17.27
CA ALA A 146 6.17 -3.18 18.09
C ALA A 146 6.03 -1.75 18.65
N PRO A 147 6.52 -1.49 19.88
CA PRO A 147 6.59 -0.14 20.41
C PRO A 147 7.39 0.79 19.48
N SER A 148 6.90 2.00 19.23
CA SER A 148 7.61 2.97 18.38
C SER A 148 8.99 3.35 18.92
N GLU A 149 9.18 3.25 20.24
CA GLU A 149 10.43 3.59 20.93
C GLU A 149 11.59 2.63 20.61
N VAL A 150 11.32 1.36 20.27
CA VAL A 150 12.35 0.35 19.97
C VAL A 150 12.64 0.19 18.48
N ILE A 151 11.98 1.00 17.65
CA ILE A 151 12.11 0.97 16.19
C ILE A 151 13.21 1.93 15.76
N ASP A 152 14.10 1.43 14.92
CA ASP A 152 15.08 2.22 14.19
C ASP A 152 14.71 2.26 12.70
N ARG A 153 14.69 3.46 12.13
CA ARG A 153 14.21 3.71 10.78
C ARG A 153 15.39 3.96 9.87
N ILE A 154 15.27 3.50 8.63
CA ILE A 154 16.26 3.85 7.63
C ILE A 154 16.06 5.31 7.21
N GLU A 155 17.14 6.08 7.19
CA GLU A 155 17.19 7.44 6.68
C GLU A 155 18.14 7.51 5.49
N ASP A 156 17.73 8.19 4.42
CA ASP A 156 18.59 8.44 3.25
C ASP A 156 19.39 9.72 3.50
N VAL A 157 20.72 9.65 3.40
CA VAL A 157 21.63 10.77 3.77
C VAL A 157 22.41 11.30 2.57
N GLU A 158 22.75 10.45 1.59
CA GLU A 158 23.42 10.83 0.33
C GLU A 158 24.69 11.72 0.51
N VAL A 159 25.63 11.27 1.35
CA VAL A 159 26.88 12.02 1.68
C VAL A 159 28.12 11.20 1.33
N TYR A 160 29.21 11.88 0.96
CA TYR A 160 30.54 11.26 0.80
C TYR A 160 31.37 11.41 2.09
N THR A 161 32.07 10.34 2.47
CA THR A 161 32.94 10.29 3.66
C THR A 161 34.10 9.33 3.41
N GLN A 162 35.03 9.22 4.34
CA GLN A 162 36.14 8.25 4.31
C GLN A 162 35.97 7.19 5.41
N LEU A 163 36.58 6.03 5.21
CA LEU A 163 36.65 5.00 6.23
C LEU A 163 37.75 5.33 7.23
N LYS A 164 37.43 5.29 8.52
CA LYS A 164 38.33 5.67 9.61
C LYS A 164 39.38 4.61 9.95
N HIS A 165 39.05 3.33 9.73
CA HIS A 165 39.84 2.22 10.21
C HIS A 165 40.20 1.23 9.10
N ASP A 166 41.45 0.78 9.09
CA ASP A 166 41.91 -0.32 8.22
C ASP A 166 41.26 -1.67 8.56
N GLN A 167 40.47 -1.75 9.63
CA GLN A 167 39.79 -2.96 10.06
C GLN A 167 38.26 -2.85 9.98
N THR A 168 37.73 -1.80 9.35
CA THR A 168 36.29 -1.71 9.09
C THR A 168 35.82 -3.01 8.44
N GLU A 169 34.68 -3.54 8.87
CA GLU A 169 34.12 -4.76 8.31
C GLU A 169 32.91 -4.42 7.44
N LEU A 170 32.86 -5.00 6.23
CA LEU A 170 31.75 -4.79 5.31
C LEU A 170 30.78 -5.97 5.38
N TYR A 171 29.49 -5.65 5.47
CA TYR A 171 28.42 -6.64 5.58
C TYR A 171 27.43 -6.57 4.43
N ALA A 172 26.87 -7.71 4.01
CA ALA A 172 25.89 -7.77 2.93
C ALA A 172 24.52 -7.22 3.34
N THR A 173 24.17 -7.32 4.63
CA THR A 173 22.84 -6.97 5.15
C THR A 173 22.93 -5.96 6.29
N SER A 174 21.83 -5.26 6.55
CA SER A 174 21.69 -4.35 7.70
C SER A 174 21.76 -5.06 9.06
N LYS A 175 21.68 -6.39 9.08
CA LYS A 175 21.79 -7.20 10.30
C LYS A 175 23.23 -7.47 10.69
N MET A 176 24.19 -7.19 9.80
CA MET A 176 25.62 -7.46 10.02
C MET A 176 25.92 -8.94 10.33
N ASP A 177 25.19 -9.85 9.69
CA ASP A 177 25.29 -11.31 9.88
C ASP A 177 26.20 -11.99 8.83
N GLU A 178 26.34 -11.39 7.65
CA GLU A 178 27.12 -11.92 6.54
C GLU A 178 28.22 -10.94 6.11
N LYS A 179 29.48 -11.30 6.34
CA LYS A 179 30.65 -10.49 5.96
C LYS A 179 30.96 -10.64 4.47
N ILE A 180 31.29 -9.53 3.82
CA ILE A 180 31.78 -9.47 2.43
C ILE A 180 33.30 -9.34 2.47
N LEU A 181 33.99 -10.05 1.55
CA LEU A 181 35.44 -9.89 1.37
C LEU A 181 35.78 -8.46 0.95
N MET A 182 36.62 -7.80 1.74
CA MET A 182 36.99 -6.39 1.58
C MET A 182 37.93 -6.07 0.42
N ASN A 183 38.42 -7.07 -0.31
CA ASN A 183 39.39 -6.92 -1.39
C ASN A 183 38.87 -6.17 -2.63
N GLN A 184 37.67 -5.59 -2.57
CA GLN A 184 37.04 -4.84 -3.64
C GLN A 184 36.80 -3.35 -3.29
N LEU A 185 37.12 -2.91 -2.07
CA LEU A 185 37.00 -1.51 -1.65
C LEU A 185 38.37 -0.85 -1.62
N ASP A 186 38.48 0.31 -2.27
CA ASP A 186 39.62 1.21 -2.11
C ASP A 186 39.41 2.06 -0.84
N ARG A 187 40.37 2.01 0.07
CA ARG A 187 40.24 2.67 1.38
C ARG A 187 40.75 4.10 1.39
N GLU A 188 41.55 4.46 0.38
CA GLU A 188 42.05 5.82 0.24
C GLU A 188 41.03 6.72 -0.47
N GLU A 189 40.07 6.12 -1.17
CA GLU A 189 38.98 6.83 -1.82
C GLU A 189 37.77 7.03 -0.91
N GLU A 190 37.01 8.10 -1.20
CA GLU A 190 35.75 8.36 -0.54
C GLU A 190 34.72 7.26 -0.83
N VAL A 191 33.87 7.01 0.16
CA VAL A 191 32.71 6.12 0.06
C VAL A 191 31.43 6.95 0.11
N PHE A 192 30.43 6.54 -0.67
CA PHE A 192 29.13 7.17 -0.70
C PHE A 192 28.19 6.51 0.31
N VAL A 193 27.80 7.24 1.35
CA VAL A 193 26.80 6.82 2.35
C VAL A 193 25.41 7.03 1.76
N GLN A 194 24.75 5.92 1.43
CA GLN A 194 23.41 5.96 0.84
C GLN A 194 22.35 6.16 1.91
N ALA A 195 22.44 5.39 3.00
CA ALA A 195 21.41 5.35 4.02
C ALA A 195 21.97 4.93 5.38
N VAL A 196 21.27 5.25 6.46
CA VAL A 196 21.69 4.94 7.83
C VAL A 196 20.53 4.45 8.69
N PHE A 197 20.86 3.66 9.70
CA PHE A 197 20.05 3.33 10.86
C PHE A 197 20.66 4.06 12.06
N PRO A 198 20.16 5.25 12.43
CA PRO A 198 20.82 6.13 13.39
C PRO A 198 20.97 5.49 14.77
N ARG A 199 19.95 4.78 15.27
CA ARG A 199 19.97 4.23 16.64
C ARG A 199 20.84 2.98 16.75
N LEU A 200 20.86 2.16 15.70
CA LEU A 200 21.71 0.96 15.61
C LEU A 200 23.12 1.27 15.14
N LYS A 201 23.41 2.52 14.74
CA LYS A 201 24.71 2.97 14.26
C LYS A 201 25.20 2.20 13.05
N ARG A 202 24.33 1.98 12.06
CA ARG A 202 24.66 1.22 10.85
C ARG A 202 24.48 2.07 9.62
N ALA A 203 25.48 2.10 8.75
CA ALA A 203 25.44 2.84 7.50
C ALA A 203 25.55 1.89 6.31
N ARG A 204 24.77 2.17 5.27
CA ARG A 204 24.92 1.55 3.96
C ARG A 204 25.83 2.41 3.11
N ILE A 205 26.98 1.87 2.75
CA ILE A 205 27.96 2.55 1.91
C ILE A 205 28.01 1.93 0.51
N LYS A 206 28.49 2.71 -0.44
CA LYS A 206 28.73 2.29 -1.82
C LYS A 206 30.02 2.91 -2.35
N GLN A 207 30.82 2.11 -3.04
CA GLN A 207 31.99 2.56 -3.78
C GLN A 207 32.05 1.78 -5.10
N GLY A 208 31.92 2.48 -6.22
CA GLY A 208 31.80 1.86 -7.54
C GLY A 208 30.66 0.82 -7.61
N ALA A 209 31.03 -0.44 -7.84
CA ALA A 209 30.10 -1.57 -7.92
C ALA A 209 29.82 -2.24 -6.56
N VAL A 210 30.62 -1.95 -5.54
CA VAL A 210 30.51 -2.58 -4.22
C VAL A 210 29.56 -1.77 -3.35
N ALA A 211 28.64 -2.46 -2.68
CA ALA A 211 27.76 -1.85 -1.69
C ALA A 211 27.59 -2.80 -0.51
N GLY A 212 27.54 -2.25 0.70
CA GLY A 212 27.39 -3.03 1.92
C GLY A 212 27.10 -2.15 3.12
N TRP A 213 27.12 -2.76 4.29
CA TRP A 213 26.83 -2.14 5.58
C TRP A 213 28.07 -2.11 6.44
N VAL A 214 28.27 -1.00 7.15
CA VAL A 214 29.38 -0.77 8.10
C VAL A 214 28.84 -0.09 9.36
N SER A 215 29.62 -0.08 10.44
CA SER A 215 29.30 0.75 11.60
C SER A 215 29.43 2.22 11.23
N THR A 216 28.54 3.09 11.73
CA THR A 216 28.72 4.56 11.57
C THR A 216 29.94 5.06 12.32
N ASP A 217 30.36 4.35 13.38
CA ASP A 217 31.57 4.71 14.15
C ASP A 217 32.86 4.50 13.33
N ASP A 218 32.78 3.74 12.22
CA ASP A 218 33.88 3.48 11.28
C ASP A 218 33.98 4.54 10.16
N LEU A 219 33.10 5.55 10.15
CA LEU A 219 33.09 6.62 9.15
C LEU A 219 33.71 7.91 9.72
N ASP A 220 34.59 8.55 8.95
CA ASP A 220 35.29 9.75 9.40
C ASP A 220 34.46 11.02 9.23
N GLY A 221 34.48 11.88 10.25
CA GLY A 221 33.66 13.10 10.28
C GLY A 221 32.14 12.87 10.16
N PHE A 222 31.68 11.61 10.22
CA PHE A 222 30.27 11.26 10.19
C PHE A 222 29.71 11.38 11.60
N GLU A 223 29.35 12.59 11.98
CA GLU A 223 28.43 12.74 13.10
C GLU A 223 27.15 12.03 12.70
N THR A 224 26.72 11.07 13.52
CA THR A 224 25.41 10.45 13.35
C THR A 224 24.44 11.61 13.24
N VAL A 225 23.80 11.73 12.06
CA VAL A 225 22.68 12.66 11.89
C VAL A 225 21.80 12.36 13.09
N THR A 226 21.75 13.30 14.04
CA THR A 226 20.90 13.12 15.19
C THR A 226 19.53 13.05 14.54
N PRO A 227 18.82 11.89 14.63
CA PRO A 227 17.60 11.73 13.87
C PRO A 227 16.77 12.95 14.19
N ALA A 228 16.34 13.68 13.15
CA ALA A 228 15.40 14.77 13.37
C ALA A 228 14.28 14.14 14.17
N GLU A 229 14.12 14.53 15.45
CA GLU A 229 13.22 13.84 16.37
C GLU A 229 11.87 13.78 15.68
N GLN A 230 11.49 12.59 15.21
CA GLN A 230 10.20 12.42 14.59
C GLN A 230 9.19 12.76 15.68
N ASP A 231 8.38 13.77 15.42
CA ASP A 231 7.35 14.16 16.35
C ASP A 231 6.31 13.03 16.37
N PHE A 232 6.35 12.24 17.44
CA PHE A 232 5.36 11.20 17.73
C PHE A 232 4.21 11.74 18.57
N SER A 233 4.03 13.06 18.64
CA SER A 233 2.83 13.65 19.21
C SER A 233 1.59 13.18 18.44
N GLU A 234 0.48 13.14 19.15
CA GLU A 234 -0.82 12.79 18.58
C GLU A 234 -1.15 13.66 17.36
N GLN A 235 -0.87 14.97 17.46
CA GLN A 235 -1.15 15.92 16.38
C GLN A 235 -0.34 15.61 15.12
N ALA A 236 0.93 15.27 15.27
CA ALA A 236 1.79 14.88 14.16
C ALA A 236 1.32 13.58 13.49
N ILE A 237 0.91 12.58 14.28
CA ILE A 237 0.39 11.31 13.75
C ILE A 237 -0.94 11.52 13.00
N ILE A 238 -1.83 12.34 13.54
CA ILE A 238 -3.10 12.69 12.86
C ILE A 238 -2.82 13.47 11.56
N ALA A 239 -1.88 14.43 11.59
CA ALA A 239 -1.50 15.18 10.39
C ALA A 239 -0.93 14.25 9.32
N GLN A 240 0.03 13.40 9.68
CA GLN A 240 0.61 12.41 8.77
C GLN A 240 -0.45 11.46 8.21
N HIS A 241 -1.38 11.01 9.04
CA HIS A 241 -2.48 10.15 8.61
C HIS A 241 -3.35 10.83 7.55
N LYS A 242 -3.73 12.10 7.76
CA LYS A 242 -4.50 12.90 6.80
C LYS A 242 -3.75 13.13 5.49
N ASP A 243 -2.45 13.44 5.57
CA ASP A 243 -1.61 13.62 4.37
C ASP A 243 -1.55 12.33 3.54
N MET A 244 -1.44 11.18 4.22
CA MET A 244 -1.43 9.87 3.56
C MET A 244 -2.79 9.54 2.92
N ILE A 245 -3.91 9.84 3.58
CA ILE A 245 -5.26 9.69 3.00
C ILE A 245 -5.34 10.50 1.70
N TYR A 246 -5.01 11.79 1.77
CA TYR A 246 -5.06 12.67 0.61
C TYR A 246 -4.17 12.17 -0.54
N SER A 247 -2.94 11.71 -0.24
CA SER A 247 -2.04 11.13 -1.22
C SER A 247 -2.62 9.87 -1.89
N ASN A 248 -3.21 8.97 -1.09
CA ASN A 248 -3.86 7.74 -1.56
C ASN A 248 -5.08 8.04 -2.45
N GLU A 249 -5.90 9.01 -2.07
CA GLU A 249 -7.05 9.46 -2.86
C GLU A 249 -6.60 10.02 -4.21
N GLN A 250 -5.60 10.91 -4.23
CA GLN A 250 -5.05 11.47 -5.46
C GLN A 250 -4.50 10.37 -6.40
N ALA A 251 -3.77 9.39 -5.85
CA ALA A 251 -3.29 8.25 -6.62
C ALA A 251 -4.43 7.42 -7.20
N THR A 252 -5.51 7.22 -6.43
CA THR A 252 -6.71 6.48 -6.86
C THR A 252 -7.45 7.22 -7.97
N VAL A 253 -7.69 8.53 -7.81
CA VAL A 253 -8.31 9.39 -8.83
C VAL A 253 -7.50 9.36 -10.12
N LYS A 254 -6.18 9.51 -10.03
CA LYS A 254 -5.28 9.43 -11.20
C LYS A 254 -5.41 8.09 -11.92
N ASN A 255 -5.44 6.99 -11.17
CA ASN A 255 -5.59 5.65 -11.75
C ASN A 255 -6.94 5.47 -12.47
N ILE A 256 -8.04 5.96 -11.87
CA ILE A 256 -9.37 5.92 -12.48
C ILE A 256 -9.39 6.79 -13.76
N MET A 257 -8.85 8.00 -13.69
CA MET A 257 -8.77 8.91 -14.83
C MET A 257 -7.98 8.29 -16.00
N MET A 258 -6.84 7.66 -15.72
CA MET A 258 -6.05 6.94 -16.73
C MET A 258 -6.82 5.77 -17.35
N LYS A 259 -7.59 5.01 -16.56
CA LYS A 259 -8.45 3.93 -17.08
C LYS A 259 -9.54 4.48 -18.00
N LEU A 260 -10.26 5.52 -17.57
CA LEU A 260 -11.32 6.15 -18.36
C LEU A 260 -10.79 6.75 -19.66
N LEU A 261 -9.61 7.38 -19.62
CA LEU A 261 -8.96 7.94 -20.81
C LEU A 261 -8.58 6.84 -21.80
N ASN A 262 -8.01 5.73 -21.31
CA ASN A 262 -7.68 4.57 -22.16
C ASN A 262 -8.93 3.93 -22.78
N GLU A 263 -10.02 3.82 -22.02
CA GLU A 263 -11.31 3.34 -22.52
C GLU A 263 -11.89 4.28 -23.58
N ASN A 264 -11.82 5.60 -23.38
CA ASN A 264 -12.29 6.58 -24.35
C ASN A 264 -11.50 6.49 -25.66
N ILE A 265 -10.15 6.43 -25.59
CA ILE A 265 -9.30 6.20 -26.77
C ILE A 265 -9.70 4.90 -27.48
N ALA A 266 -9.98 3.82 -26.74
CA ALA A 266 -10.39 2.55 -27.32
C ALA A 266 -11.77 2.66 -28.01
N LEU A 267 -12.71 3.39 -27.42
CA LEU A 267 -14.04 3.66 -27.99
C LEU A 267 -13.95 4.53 -29.26
N GLU A 268 -13.15 5.59 -29.25
CA GLU A 268 -12.91 6.43 -30.44
C GLU A 268 -12.33 5.60 -31.60
N LYS A 269 -11.35 4.74 -31.32
CA LYS A 269 -10.80 3.82 -32.33
C LYS A 269 -11.87 2.87 -32.88
N LYS A 270 -12.76 2.35 -32.03
CA LYS A 270 -13.89 1.50 -32.48
C LYS A 270 -14.86 2.28 -33.35
N LEU A 271 -15.21 3.51 -32.96
CA LEU A 271 -16.10 4.39 -33.72
C LEU A 271 -15.51 4.76 -35.09
N LEU A 272 -14.21 5.06 -35.15
CA LEU A 272 -13.52 5.35 -36.41
C LEU A 272 -13.56 4.13 -37.35
N LYS A 273 -13.24 2.93 -36.85
CA LYS A 273 -13.35 1.69 -37.62
C LYS A 273 -14.77 1.43 -38.11
N GLN A 274 -15.78 1.68 -37.28
CA GLN A 274 -17.18 1.52 -37.66
C GLN A 274 -17.60 2.53 -38.75
N LYS A 275 -17.16 3.80 -38.64
CA LYS A 275 -17.38 4.82 -39.66
C LYS A 275 -16.73 4.44 -40.99
N GLU A 276 -15.50 3.95 -40.97
CA GLU A 276 -14.81 3.45 -42.17
C GLU A 276 -15.53 2.26 -42.80
N LEU A 277 -15.98 1.30 -41.99
CA LEU A 277 -16.74 0.15 -42.46
C LEU A 277 -18.06 0.58 -43.10
N THR A 278 -18.82 1.47 -42.46
CA THR A 278 -20.04 2.04 -43.02
C THR A 278 -19.76 2.78 -44.34
N LYS A 279 -18.71 3.59 -44.41
CA LYS A 279 -18.29 4.28 -45.65
C LYS A 279 -17.93 3.30 -46.77
N ASN A 280 -17.26 2.21 -46.44
CA ASN A 280 -16.92 1.17 -47.41
C ASN A 280 -18.16 0.42 -47.90
N VAL A 281 -19.08 0.11 -46.99
CA VAL A 281 -20.36 -0.53 -47.30
C VAL A 281 -21.22 0.38 -48.19
N THR A 282 -21.39 1.65 -47.84
CA THR A 282 -22.15 2.61 -48.67
C THR A 282 -21.52 2.80 -50.04
N LYS A 283 -20.19 2.86 -50.13
CA LYS A 283 -19.47 2.91 -51.42
C LYS A 283 -19.70 1.64 -52.25
N ARG A 284 -19.64 0.46 -51.65
CA ARG A 284 -19.94 -0.82 -52.32
C ARG A 284 -21.38 -0.86 -52.81
N TYR A 285 -22.35 -0.44 -51.99
CA TYR A 285 -23.76 -0.33 -52.40
C TYR A 285 -23.95 0.65 -53.55
N ALA A 286 -23.34 1.84 -53.50
CA ALA A 286 -23.42 2.82 -54.57
C ALA A 286 -22.82 2.29 -55.89
N ASN A 287 -21.67 1.60 -55.82
CA ASN A 287 -21.04 0.97 -56.98
C ASN A 287 -21.88 -0.18 -57.55
N LEU A 288 -22.47 -1.02 -56.69
CA LEU A 288 -23.36 -2.09 -57.11
C LEU A 288 -24.59 -1.51 -57.80
N ARG A 289 -25.22 -0.48 -57.20
CA ARG A 289 -26.40 0.22 -57.72
C ARG A 289 -26.14 0.86 -59.08
N SER A 290 -24.95 1.45 -59.28
CA SER A 290 -24.57 2.11 -60.54
C SER A 290 -24.10 1.13 -61.63
N SER A 291 -23.77 -0.11 -61.27
CA SER A 291 -23.36 -1.16 -62.21
C SER A 291 -24.48 -1.55 -63.19
N LYS A 292 -24.12 -2.10 -64.36
CA LYS A 292 -25.09 -2.54 -65.38
C LYS A 292 -26.10 -3.55 -64.81
N LEU A 293 -25.63 -4.54 -64.05
CA LEU A 293 -26.49 -5.56 -63.42
C LEU A 293 -27.36 -4.97 -62.30
N GLY A 294 -26.81 -4.08 -61.46
CA GLY A 294 -27.57 -3.43 -60.40
C GLY A 294 -28.68 -2.50 -60.91
N LYS A 295 -28.43 -1.75 -61.99
CA LYS A 295 -29.47 -0.98 -62.68
C LYS A 295 -30.59 -1.87 -63.21
N LEU A 296 -30.23 -3.03 -63.78
CA LEU A 296 -31.19 -4.02 -64.29
C LEU A 296 -32.04 -4.61 -63.16
N GLN A 297 -31.41 -4.94 -62.02
CA GLN A 297 -32.10 -5.41 -60.81
C GLN A 297 -33.08 -4.37 -60.27
N LEU A 298 -32.69 -3.09 -60.19
CA LEU A 298 -33.59 -2.01 -59.77
C LEU A 298 -34.81 -1.88 -60.70
N VAL A 299 -34.61 -1.92 -62.01
CA VAL A 299 -35.71 -1.86 -62.99
C VAL A 299 -36.65 -3.06 -62.86
N ILE A 300 -36.12 -4.27 -62.66
CA ILE A 300 -36.92 -5.47 -62.40
C ILE A 300 -37.75 -5.31 -61.12
N TRP A 301 -37.15 -4.74 -60.07
CA TRP A 301 -37.80 -4.59 -58.77
C TRP A 301 -38.86 -3.47 -58.77
N GLU A 302 -38.61 -2.35 -59.45
CA GLU A 302 -39.60 -1.28 -59.70
C GLU A 302 -40.79 -1.80 -60.52
N ARG A 303 -40.55 -2.65 -61.54
CA ARG A 303 -41.63 -3.29 -62.31
C ARG A 303 -42.45 -4.25 -61.46
N ARG A 304 -41.82 -5.00 -60.55
CA ARG A 304 -42.52 -5.91 -59.62
C ARG A 304 -43.32 -5.16 -58.56
N SER A 305 -42.76 -4.12 -57.96
CA SER A 305 -43.45 -3.31 -56.93
C SER A 305 -44.64 -2.54 -57.49
N LYS A 306 -44.56 -2.01 -58.72
CA LYS A 306 -45.70 -1.38 -59.40
C LYS A 306 -46.83 -2.37 -59.75
N ARG A 307 -46.52 -3.66 -59.91
CA ARG A 307 -47.55 -4.70 -60.12
C ARG A 307 -48.26 -5.12 -58.83
N GLY A 308 -47.65 -4.90 -57.67
CA GLY A 308 -48.24 -5.22 -56.36
C GLY A 308 -48.95 -4.04 -55.66
N ARG A 309 -49.08 -2.88 -56.32
CA ARG A 309 -49.76 -1.67 -55.79
C ARG A 309 -51.07 -1.34 -56.55
N LYS A 310 -51.76 -2.38 -57.01
CA LYS A 310 -53.16 -2.31 -57.44
C LYS A 310 -54.03 -3.00 -56.39
#